data_AF-G3QCQ7-F1
#
_entry.id   AF-G3QCQ7-F1
#
_cell.length_a   1.000
_cell.length_b   1.000
_cell.length_c   1.000
_cell.angle_alpha   90.00
_cell.angle_beta   90.00
_cell.angle_gamma   90.00
#
_symmetry.space_group_name_H-M   'P 1'
#
loop_
_entity.id
_entity.type
_entity.pdbx_description
1 polymer ?
#
loop_
_entity_poly.entity_id
_entity_poly.type
_entity_poly.pdbx_seq_one_letter_code
_entity_poly.pdbx_strand_id
1 'polypeptide(L)'
;AVAARLNRLRKKEYVTSLEKKVGVLSSENNVLRHENSQLTKRVEELEDETRYLRAVLANESMLAQLLSRLSGVNGMKLSSSLFQGPNSNDHDYAMPRKRAKVEEKETAGGVCLHVDKNHVSVEFCTKCAESASTSLKM
;
A
#
# COMPACT_ATOMS: atom_id res chain seq x y z
N ALA A 1 18.58 63.90 -21.62
CA ALA A 1 18.87 62.66 -22.38
C ALA A 1 19.40 61.50 -21.51
N VAL A 2 20.38 61.72 -20.63
CA VAL A 2 21.04 60.66 -19.83
C VAL A 2 20.11 59.90 -18.88
N ALA A 3 19.21 60.60 -18.17
CA ALA A 3 18.28 59.97 -17.21
C ALA A 3 17.29 58.98 -17.86
N ALA A 4 16.80 59.29 -19.07
CA ALA A 4 15.91 58.41 -19.81
C ALA A 4 16.60 57.10 -20.22
N ARG A 5 17.88 57.18 -20.63
CA ARG A 5 18.70 55.99 -20.92
C ARG A 5 18.90 55.14 -19.67
N LEU A 6 19.19 55.76 -18.53
CA LEU A 6 19.38 55.05 -17.26
C LEU A 6 18.11 54.33 -16.79
N ASN A 7 16.94 54.96 -16.91
CA ASN A 7 15.66 54.32 -16.60
C ASN A 7 15.34 53.13 -17.52
N ARG A 8 15.63 53.25 -18.82
CA ARG A 8 15.47 52.14 -19.77
C ARG A 8 16.37 50.96 -19.39
N LEU A 9 17.62 51.23 -19.00
CA LEU A 9 18.56 50.19 -18.59
C LEU A 9 18.07 49.47 -17.32
N ARG A 10 17.69 50.21 -16.28
CA ARG A 10 17.15 49.63 -15.04
C ARG A 10 15.89 48.80 -15.28
N LYS A 11 14.97 49.28 -16.13
CA LYS A 11 13.78 48.51 -16.50
C LYS A 11 14.15 47.22 -17.23
N LYS A 12 15.13 47.26 -18.13
CA LYS A 12 15.62 46.06 -18.85
C LYS A 12 16.22 45.04 -17.87
N GLU A 13 17.07 45.47 -16.95
CA GLU A 13 17.66 44.61 -15.93
C GLU A 13 16.59 44.00 -15.02
N TYR A 14 15.63 44.81 -14.58
CA TYR A 14 14.52 44.33 -13.75
C TYR A 14 13.68 43.27 -14.46
N VAL A 15 13.26 43.53 -15.71
CA VAL A 15 12.49 42.56 -16.51
C VAL A 15 13.28 41.27 -16.73
N THR A 16 14.57 41.38 -17.08
CA THR A 16 15.45 40.21 -17.24
C THR A 16 15.55 39.40 -15.94
N SER A 17 15.64 40.08 -14.79
CA SER A 17 15.68 39.42 -13.48
C SER A 17 14.37 38.70 -13.15
N LEU A 18 13.23 39.27 -13.53
CA LEU A 18 11.92 38.65 -13.35
C LEU A 18 11.76 37.43 -14.25
N GLU A 19 12.13 37.53 -15.52
CA GLU A 19 12.11 36.41 -16.47
C GLU A 19 12.95 35.24 -15.95
N LYS A 20 14.15 35.52 -15.43
CA LYS A 20 15.00 34.50 -14.80
C LYS A 20 14.32 33.86 -13.58
N LYS A 21 13.73 34.65 -12.68
CA LYS A 21 13.04 34.13 -11.49
C LYS A 21 11.84 33.28 -11.87
N VAL A 22 11.03 33.71 -12.83
CA VAL A 22 9.88 32.95 -13.33
C VAL A 22 10.35 31.63 -13.94
N GLY A 23 11.44 31.62 -14.71
CA GLY A 23 12.02 30.40 -15.26
C GLY A 23 12.45 29.40 -14.17
N VAL A 24 13.18 29.87 -13.15
CA VAL A 24 13.61 29.03 -12.02
C VAL A 24 12.41 28.48 -11.25
N LEU A 25 11.48 29.36 -10.85
CA LEU A 25 10.28 28.96 -10.09
C LEU A 25 9.39 28.01 -10.88
N SER A 26 9.27 28.19 -12.20
CA SER A 26 8.50 27.27 -13.04
C SER A 26 9.15 25.89 -13.11
N SER A 27 10.48 25.83 -13.25
CA SER A 27 11.21 24.56 -13.24
C SER A 27 11.07 23.85 -11.88
N GLU A 28 11.23 24.57 -10.78
CA GLU A 28 11.08 24.03 -9.43
C GLU A 28 9.65 23.54 -9.17
N ASN A 29 8.64 24.30 -9.61
CA ASN A 29 7.24 23.90 -9.48
C ASN A 29 6.94 22.60 -10.24
N ASN A 30 7.52 22.43 -11.42
CA ASN A 30 7.36 21.19 -12.20
C ASN A 30 7.99 19.99 -11.48
N VAL A 31 9.19 20.15 -10.91
CA VAL A 31 9.86 19.09 -10.13
C VAL A 31 9.03 18.73 -8.89
N LEU A 32 8.60 19.72 -8.11
CA LEU A 32 7.79 19.50 -6.90
C LEU A 32 6.45 18.83 -7.21
N ARG A 33 5.82 19.18 -8.34
CA ARG A 33 4.58 18.51 -8.80
C ARG A 33 4.82 17.05 -9.16
N HIS A 34 5.94 16.77 -9.84
CA HIS A 34 6.32 15.41 -10.18
C HIS A 34 6.57 14.57 -8.93
N GLU A 35 7.35 15.08 -7.98
CA GLU A 35 7.62 14.41 -6.70
C GLU A 35 6.35 14.17 -5.90
N ASN A 36 5.46 15.16 -5.79
CA ASN A 36 4.16 14.97 -5.13
C ASN A 36 3.34 13.86 -5.79
N SER A 37 3.28 13.83 -7.12
CA SER A 37 2.56 12.76 -7.83
C SER A 37 3.13 11.38 -7.51
N GLN A 38 4.45 11.25 -7.43
CA GLN A 38 5.10 9.98 -7.12
C GLN A 38 4.87 9.56 -5.65
N LEU A 39 4.93 10.52 -4.72
CA LEU A 39 4.62 10.27 -3.31
C LEU A 39 3.15 9.84 -3.13
N THR A 40 2.21 10.49 -3.81
CA THR A 40 0.79 10.11 -3.77
C THR A 40 0.59 8.67 -4.24
N LYS A 41 1.20 8.27 -5.36
CA LYS A 41 1.14 6.86 -5.83
C LYS A 41 1.70 5.89 -4.79
N ARG A 42 2.82 6.24 -4.16
CA ARG A 42 3.43 5.36 -3.14
C ARG A 42 2.54 5.21 -1.91
N VAL A 43 1.83 6.26 -1.52
CA VAL A 43 0.83 6.20 -0.44
C VAL A 43 -0.32 5.29 -0.85
N GLU A 44 -0.86 5.43 -2.06
CA GLU A 44 -1.94 4.56 -2.57
C GLU A 44 -1.54 3.08 -2.56
N GLU A 45 -0.35 2.75 -3.04
CA GLU A 45 0.18 1.38 -3.02
C GLU A 45 0.26 0.80 -1.59
N LEU A 46 0.79 1.58 -0.65
CA LEU A 46 0.89 1.18 0.75
C LEU A 46 -0.49 1.02 1.40
N GLU A 47 -1.43 1.90 1.09
CA GLU A 47 -2.81 1.79 1.56
C GLU A 47 -3.47 0.51 1.04
N ASP A 48 -3.24 0.13 -0.21
CA ASP A 48 -3.73 -1.12 -0.78
C ASP A 48 -3.08 -2.36 -0.13
N GLU A 49 -1.76 -2.33 0.16
CA GLU A 49 -1.08 -3.38 0.92
C GLU A 49 -1.70 -3.54 2.33
N THR A 50 -1.92 -2.42 3.04
CA THR A 50 -2.52 -2.49 4.38
C THR A 50 -3.96 -2.99 4.34
N ARG A 51 -4.73 -2.63 3.30
CA ARG A 51 -6.09 -3.14 3.08
C ARG A 51 -6.06 -4.64 2.84
N TYR A 52 -5.14 -5.13 2.00
CA TYR A 52 -4.96 -6.55 1.74
C TYR A 52 -4.63 -7.31 3.03
N LEU A 53 -3.67 -6.83 3.83
CA LEU A 53 -3.30 -7.47 5.10
C LEU A 53 -4.48 -7.49 6.08
N ARG A 54 -5.28 -6.43 6.14
CA ARG A 54 -6.50 -6.42 6.97
C ARG A 54 -7.52 -7.45 6.52
N ALA A 55 -7.73 -7.60 5.20
CA ALA A 55 -8.64 -8.62 4.66
C ALA A 55 -8.13 -10.04 4.99
N VAL A 56 -6.82 -10.26 4.89
CA VAL A 56 -6.15 -11.50 5.30
C VAL A 56 -6.39 -11.82 6.78
N LEU A 57 -6.18 -10.86 7.68
CA LEU A 57 -6.39 -11.04 9.13
C LEU A 57 -7.87 -11.21 9.51
N ALA A 58 -8.79 -10.53 8.81
CA ALA A 58 -10.22 -10.74 9.03
C ALA A 58 -10.61 -12.18 8.68
N ASN A 59 -10.09 -12.69 7.55
CA ASN A 59 -10.31 -14.06 7.11
C ASN A 59 -9.61 -15.09 8.00
N GLU A 60 -8.47 -14.76 8.60
CA GLU A 60 -7.73 -15.66 9.51
C GLU A 60 -8.64 -16.23 10.61
N SER A 61 -9.45 -15.39 11.27
CA SER A 61 -10.28 -15.85 12.38
C SER A 61 -11.31 -16.91 11.98
N MET A 62 -11.93 -16.76 10.80
CA MET A 62 -12.90 -17.71 10.25
C MET A 62 -12.23 -18.96 9.67
N LEU A 63 -11.10 -18.78 9.01
CA LEU A 63 -10.37 -19.86 8.34
C LEU A 63 -9.66 -20.75 9.37
N ALA A 64 -9.12 -20.17 10.45
CA ALA A 64 -8.61 -20.92 11.61
C ALA A 64 -9.72 -21.71 12.33
N GLN A 65 -10.91 -21.12 12.50
CA GLN A 65 -12.08 -21.83 13.04
C GLN A 65 -12.54 -23.01 12.16
N LEU A 66 -12.46 -22.88 10.83
CA LEU A 66 -12.79 -23.98 9.92
C LEU A 66 -11.70 -25.07 9.93
N LEU A 67 -10.43 -24.67 9.81
CA LEU A 67 -9.30 -25.59 9.79
C LEU A 67 -9.14 -26.35 11.13
N SER A 68 -9.43 -25.71 12.27
CA SER A 68 -9.44 -26.40 13.58
C SER A 68 -10.52 -27.49 13.70
N ARG A 69 -11.65 -27.36 12.99
CA ARG A 69 -12.67 -28.42 12.91
C ARG A 69 -12.27 -29.57 11.99
N LEU A 70 -11.42 -29.29 11.00
CA LEU A 70 -10.90 -30.27 10.05
C LEU A 70 -9.63 -30.97 10.57
N SER A 71 -8.86 -30.32 11.44
CA SER A 71 -7.73 -30.94 12.12
C SER A 71 -8.24 -32.06 13.04
N GLY A 72 -7.83 -33.29 12.76
CA GLY A 72 -8.27 -34.50 13.48
C GLY A 72 -9.13 -35.45 12.65
N VAL A 73 -9.61 -35.04 11.48
CA VAL A 73 -10.25 -35.96 10.53
C VAL A 73 -9.15 -36.73 9.77
N ASN A 74 -9.20 -38.06 9.77
CA ASN A 74 -8.26 -38.95 9.05
C ASN A 74 -6.76 -38.83 9.39
N GLY A 75 -6.40 -38.33 10.58
CA GLY A 75 -5.00 -38.29 11.03
C GLY A 75 -4.12 -37.24 10.33
N MET A 76 -4.73 -36.29 9.61
CA MET A 76 -4.03 -35.17 8.97
C MET A 76 -3.72 -34.07 10.00
N LYS A 77 -2.46 -33.64 10.08
CA LYS A 77 -2.03 -32.51 10.90
C LYS A 77 -1.98 -31.27 10.02
N LEU A 78 -2.84 -30.31 10.32
CA LEU A 78 -2.86 -28.99 9.70
C LEU A 78 -1.99 -28.06 10.53
N SER A 79 -1.01 -27.43 9.92
CA SER A 79 -0.21 -26.38 10.55
C SER A 79 -0.26 -25.15 9.66
N SER A 80 -0.62 -24.03 10.26
CA SER A 80 -0.53 -22.71 9.68
C SER A 80 0.03 -21.79 10.74
N SER A 81 0.66 -20.70 10.32
CA SER A 81 1.08 -19.61 11.21
C SER A 81 -0.09 -19.01 12.01
N LEU A 82 -1.34 -19.26 11.58
CA LEU A 82 -2.59 -18.86 12.26
C LEU A 82 -2.87 -19.68 13.54
N PHE A 83 -2.20 -20.83 13.72
CA PHE A 83 -2.32 -21.67 14.92
C PHE A 83 -1.17 -21.47 15.91
N GLN A 84 -0.19 -20.62 15.56
CA GLN A 84 0.88 -20.25 16.48
C GLN A 84 0.28 -19.28 17.50
N GLY A 85 -0.02 -19.76 18.71
CA GLY A 85 -0.47 -18.90 19.81
C GLY A 85 0.48 -17.72 20.02
N PRO A 86 0.00 -16.61 20.60
CA PRO A 86 0.79 -15.39 20.75
C PRO A 86 2.10 -15.70 21.50
N ASN A 87 3.22 -15.60 20.80
CA ASN A 87 4.54 -15.73 21.42
C ASN A 87 4.69 -14.58 22.43
N SER A 88 5.11 -14.87 23.66
CA SER A 88 5.18 -13.92 24.79
C SER A 88 6.18 -12.77 24.62
N ASN A 89 6.79 -12.60 23.44
CA ASN A 89 7.91 -11.71 23.18
C ASN A 89 7.71 -10.74 22.01
N ASP A 90 6.49 -10.55 21.52
CA ASP A 90 6.27 -9.60 20.41
C ASP A 90 5.93 -8.19 20.95
N HIS A 91 6.81 -7.24 20.65
CA HIS A 91 6.69 -5.86 21.10
C HIS A 91 5.58 -5.13 20.33
N ASP A 92 4.51 -4.78 21.06
CA ASP A 92 3.37 -3.99 20.60
C ASP A 92 3.77 -2.54 20.26
N TYR A 93 4.23 -2.32 19.03
CA TYR A 93 4.46 -0.97 18.47
C TYR A 93 3.32 -0.50 17.55
N ALA A 94 2.19 -1.21 17.49
CA ALA A 94 1.14 -0.95 16.50
C ALA A 94 -0.29 -0.95 17.10
N MET A 95 -0.51 -0.19 18.17
CA MET A 95 -1.87 0.10 18.62
C MET A 95 -2.64 0.96 17.58
N PRO A 96 -3.79 0.51 17.04
CA PRO A 96 -4.51 1.24 16.01
C PRO A 96 -5.20 2.47 16.61
N ARG A 97 -4.77 3.67 16.21
CA ARG A 97 -5.55 4.89 16.46
C ARG A 97 -6.84 4.83 15.63
N LYS A 98 -7.99 4.86 16.33
CA LYS A 98 -9.37 5.09 15.87
C LYS A 98 -9.64 4.68 14.42
N ARG A 99 -10.35 3.56 14.24
CA ARG A 99 -10.94 3.10 12.97
C ARG A 99 -11.60 4.27 12.22
N ALA A 100 -10.89 4.85 11.25
CA ALA A 100 -11.52 5.62 10.19
C ALA A 100 -12.38 4.62 9.40
N LYS A 101 -13.68 4.91 9.27
CA LYS A 101 -14.58 4.16 8.40
C LYS A 101 -14.10 4.38 6.96
N VAL A 102 -13.22 3.51 6.50
CA VAL A 102 -12.87 3.38 5.08
C VAL A 102 -13.94 2.48 4.48
N GLU A 103 -14.58 2.92 3.40
CA GLU A 103 -15.52 2.09 2.65
C GLU A 103 -14.81 0.78 2.26
N GLU A 104 -15.28 -0.33 2.83
CA GLU A 104 -14.76 -1.66 2.53
C GLU A 104 -15.18 -2.03 1.11
N LYS A 105 -14.33 -1.67 0.14
CA LYS A 105 -14.39 -2.32 -1.17
C LYS A 105 -13.93 -3.77 -0.95
N GLU A 106 -14.83 -4.72 -1.19
CA GLU A 106 -14.56 -6.15 -1.07
C GLU A 106 -13.33 -6.51 -1.91
N THR A 107 -12.17 -6.65 -1.25
CA THR A 107 -10.92 -7.04 -1.89
C THR A 107 -10.82 -8.55 -1.77
N ALA A 108 -10.94 -9.24 -2.91
CA ALA A 108 -10.86 -10.69 -2.96
C ALA A 108 -9.49 -11.17 -2.48
N GLY A 109 -9.47 -12.02 -1.45
CA GLY A 109 -8.25 -12.66 -0.94
C GLY A 109 -7.89 -13.90 -1.76
N GLY A 110 -6.60 -14.24 -1.80
CA GLY A 110 -6.09 -15.44 -2.46
C GLY A 110 -5.34 -16.34 -1.48
N VAL A 111 -5.49 -17.65 -1.66
CA VAL A 111 -4.91 -18.67 -0.77
C VAL A 111 -4.20 -19.74 -1.59
N CYS A 112 -3.03 -20.16 -1.13
CA CYS A 112 -2.33 -21.36 -1.59
C CYS A 112 -2.57 -22.50 -0.59
N LEU A 113 -2.89 -23.69 -1.09
CA LEU A 113 -2.88 -24.93 -0.34
C LEU A 113 -1.64 -25.71 -0.76
N HIS A 114 -0.71 -25.94 0.17
CA HIS A 114 0.45 -26.79 -0.07
C HIS A 114 0.20 -28.16 0.56
N VAL A 115 0.42 -29.24 -0.21
CA VAL A 115 0.24 -30.63 0.23
C VAL A 115 1.56 -31.38 0.03
N ASP A 116 2.13 -31.92 1.11
CA ASP A 116 3.30 -32.81 1.08
C ASP A 116 3.05 -34.04 1.96
N LYS A 117 2.88 -35.21 1.34
CA LYS A 117 2.53 -36.48 2.03
C LYS A 117 1.30 -36.31 2.95
N ASN A 118 1.54 -36.25 4.27
CA ASN A 118 0.53 -36.07 5.32
C ASN A 118 0.53 -34.66 5.92
N HIS A 119 1.31 -33.74 5.34
CA HIS A 119 1.40 -32.35 5.74
C HIS A 119 0.60 -31.48 4.79
N VAL A 120 -0.27 -30.65 5.34
CA VAL A 120 -1.00 -29.65 4.58
C VAL A 120 -0.84 -28.30 5.25
N SER A 121 -0.38 -27.31 4.48
CA SER A 121 -0.27 -25.92 4.92
C SER A 121 -1.09 -25.00 4.02
N VAL A 122 -1.53 -23.89 4.60
CA VAL A 122 -2.36 -22.88 3.94
C VAL A 122 -1.69 -21.53 4.15
N GLU A 123 -1.48 -20.80 3.05
CA GLU A 123 -0.81 -19.50 3.06
C GLU A 123 -1.58 -18.48 2.22
N PHE A 124 -1.60 -17.23 2.67
CA PHE A 124 -2.16 -16.12 1.88
C PHE A 124 -1.19 -15.73 0.76
N CYS A 125 -1.71 -15.65 -0.46
CA CYS A 125 -0.90 -15.42 -1.65
C CYS A 125 -1.53 -14.37 -2.55
N THR A 126 -0.77 -13.29 -2.79
CA THR A 126 -1.17 -12.17 -3.64
C THR A 126 -1.37 -12.59 -5.10
N LYS A 127 -0.53 -13.49 -5.63
CA LYS A 127 -0.69 -14.04 -6.98
C LYS A 127 -2.01 -14.81 -7.16
N CYS A 128 -2.40 -15.58 -6.13
CA CYS A 128 -3.69 -16.27 -6.13
C CYS A 128 -4.85 -15.29 -5.98
N ALA A 129 -4.66 -14.16 -5.29
CA ALA A 129 -5.68 -13.12 -5.12
C ALA A 129 -5.95 -12.40 -6.46
N GLU A 130 -4.89 -12.07 -7.18
CA GLU A 130 -4.96 -11.52 -8.55
C GLU A 130 -5.60 -12.51 -9.53
N SER A 131 -5.23 -13.79 -9.45
CA SER A 131 -5.79 -14.84 -10.31
C SER A 131 -7.29 -15.09 -10.02
N ALA A 132 -7.70 -15.06 -8.74
CA ALA A 132 -9.10 -15.21 -8.37
C ALA A 132 -9.94 -13.99 -8.77
N SER A 133 -9.41 -12.77 -8.55
CA SER A 133 -10.11 -11.52 -8.89
C SER A 133 -10.24 -11.28 -10.39
N THR A 134 -9.36 -11.85 -11.22
CA THR A 134 -9.48 -11.82 -12.68
C THR A 134 -10.53 -12.82 -13.18
N SER A 135 -10.65 -13.99 -12.54
CA SER A 135 -11.63 -15.02 -12.91
C SER A 135 -13.09 -14.65 -12.60
N LEU A 136 -13.34 -13.72 -11.67
CA LEU A 136 -14.69 -13.19 -11.37
C LEU A 136 -15.18 -12.12 -12.36
N LYS A 137 -14.35 -11.66 -13.29
CA LYS A 137 -14.68 -10.59 -14.25
C LYS A 137 -15.13 -11.11 -15.63
N MET A 138 -15.42 -12.41 -15.78
CA MET A 138 -15.98 -13.03 -17.00
C MET A 138 -17.47 -13.34 -16.83
#